data_AF-A0A150WSS6-F1
#
_entry.id   AF-A0A150WSS6-F1
#
_cell.length_a   1.000
_cell.length_b   1.000
_cell.length_c   1.000
_cell.angle_alpha   90.00
_cell.angle_beta   90.00
_cell.angle_gamma   90.00
#
_symmetry.space_group_name_H-M   'P 1'
#
loop_
_entity.id
_entity.type
_entity.pdbx_description
1 polymer ?
#
loop_
_entity_poly.entity_id
_entity_poly.type
_entity_poly.pdbx_seq_one_letter_code
_entity_poly.pdbx_strand_id
1 'polypeptide(L)'
;MMTSMLAIGCATGRSGPDAPLVDEKYSLKQDREALANLRKEIPEEVRRDNDEKAFMAEMMSDLSRTPMDVRNQFTRILTKKRELFSKDMTKTREKFSSDIKAKREEFSRQQTSARTSFAGQKKTADERSDFYNRLDSERREFNSEQQQKRDEFESDMRDKRKNFDDYIRAKTDEFNQLHRDYIKRYDEDKKARADLKKQAEEKQRQMQKSVDAEYEAIRKQSPTYLESQGQ
;
A
#
# COMPACT_ATOMS: atom_id res chain seq x y z
N MET A 1 2.99 -33.52 -66.66
CA MET A 1 2.68 -32.08 -66.82
C MET A 1 2.58 -31.50 -65.41
N MET A 2 3.68 -30.96 -64.85
CA MET A 2 4.06 -29.54 -64.92
C MET A 2 2.89 -28.59 -64.66
N THR A 3 2.84 -28.00 -63.44
CA THR A 3 3.08 -26.56 -63.11
C THR A 3 2.72 -26.34 -61.62
N SER A 4 3.68 -25.98 -60.76
CA SER A 4 4.07 -24.62 -60.34
C SER A 4 3.11 -24.02 -59.28
N MET A 5 3.46 -24.10 -57.99
CA MET A 5 4.07 -23.02 -57.17
C MET A 5 3.34 -21.67 -57.22
N LEU A 6 2.73 -21.25 -56.10
CA LEU A 6 3.14 -20.07 -55.32
C LEU A 6 2.28 -19.98 -54.04
N ALA A 7 2.81 -20.45 -52.91
CA ALA A 7 2.35 -20.07 -51.59
C ALA A 7 3.31 -18.98 -51.07
N ILE A 8 2.82 -17.75 -51.01
CA ILE A 8 3.55 -16.61 -50.45
C ILE A 8 3.66 -16.83 -48.95
N GLY A 9 4.80 -17.39 -48.52
CA GLY A 9 5.18 -17.46 -47.13
C GLY A 9 5.67 -16.10 -46.65
N CYS A 10 4.80 -15.33 -46.00
CA CYS A 10 5.26 -14.36 -45.01
C CYS A 10 5.65 -15.15 -43.75
N ALA A 11 6.92 -15.55 -43.69
CA ALA A 11 7.53 -16.04 -42.47
C ALA A 11 7.64 -14.87 -41.48
N THR A 12 6.58 -14.63 -40.71
CA THR A 12 6.72 -13.95 -39.44
C THR A 12 7.47 -14.90 -38.51
N GLY A 13 8.73 -14.57 -38.23
CA GLY A 13 9.55 -15.27 -37.25
C GLY A 13 8.76 -15.39 -35.95
N ARG A 14 8.39 -16.63 -35.62
CA ARG A 14 7.92 -17.00 -34.29
C ARG A 14 9.07 -16.75 -33.32
N SER A 15 9.06 -15.61 -32.64
CA SER A 15 9.70 -15.50 -31.34
C SER A 15 8.96 -16.45 -30.39
N GLY A 16 9.63 -17.50 -29.94
CA GLY A 16 9.09 -18.39 -28.91
C GLY A 16 8.79 -17.63 -27.61
N PRO A 17 8.01 -18.23 -26.69
CA PRO A 17 7.52 -17.55 -25.48
C PRO A 17 8.59 -17.12 -24.45
N ASP A 18 9.88 -17.42 -24.68
CA ASP A 18 10.97 -17.17 -23.71
C ASP A 18 12.17 -16.37 -24.27
N ALA A 19 12.09 -15.81 -25.48
CA ALA A 19 13.16 -14.94 -25.96
C ALA A 19 13.05 -13.56 -25.27
N PRO A 20 14.08 -13.09 -24.52
CA PRO A 20 14.00 -11.79 -23.87
C PRO A 20 13.81 -10.70 -24.93
N LEU A 21 12.86 -9.80 -24.67
CA LEU A 21 12.44 -8.72 -25.59
C LEU A 21 13.61 -7.77 -25.95
N VAL A 22 14.65 -7.75 -25.13
CA VAL A 22 15.86 -6.94 -25.27
C VAL A 22 17.06 -7.78 -24.81
N ASP A 23 18.16 -7.71 -25.55
CA ASP A 23 19.45 -8.34 -25.20
C ASP A 23 19.89 -8.00 -23.77
N GLU A 24 20.49 -8.97 -23.07
CA GLU A 24 20.92 -8.81 -21.67
C GLU A 24 21.88 -7.64 -21.46
N LYS A 25 22.69 -7.31 -22.47
CA LYS A 25 23.60 -6.15 -22.48
C LYS A 25 22.88 -4.80 -22.36
N TYR A 26 21.63 -4.71 -22.84
CA TYR A 26 20.81 -3.49 -22.76
C TYR A 26 19.68 -3.64 -21.73
N SER A 27 19.72 -4.71 -20.94
CA SER A 27 18.71 -5.00 -19.93
C SER A 27 19.04 -4.29 -18.63
N LEU A 28 18.06 -3.58 -18.07
CA LEU A 28 18.15 -2.94 -16.75
C LEU A 28 18.19 -3.94 -15.58
N LYS A 29 18.36 -5.25 -15.84
CA LYS A 29 18.45 -6.29 -14.80
C LYS A 29 19.65 -6.04 -13.88
N GLN A 30 20.81 -5.73 -14.44
CA GLN A 30 22.02 -5.42 -13.66
C GLN A 30 21.81 -4.18 -12.79
N ASP A 31 21.19 -3.13 -13.32
CA ASP A 31 20.86 -1.92 -12.56
C ASP A 31 19.85 -2.18 -11.44
N ARG A 32 18.83 -3.02 -11.69
CA ARG A 32 17.85 -3.43 -10.67
C ARG A 32 18.50 -4.24 -9.54
N GLU A 33 19.42 -5.14 -9.87
CA GLU A 33 20.17 -5.92 -8.89
C GLU A 33 21.13 -5.04 -8.07
N ALA A 34 21.81 -4.08 -8.73
CA ALA A 34 22.65 -3.10 -8.04
C ALA A 34 21.82 -2.23 -7.07
N LEU A 35 20.64 -1.75 -7.51
CA LEU A 35 19.72 -1.01 -6.65
C LEU A 35 19.17 -1.87 -5.50
N ALA A 36 18.91 -3.15 -5.73
CA ALA A 36 18.48 -4.07 -4.67
C ALA A 36 19.58 -4.31 -3.63
N ASN A 37 20.85 -4.32 -4.04
CA ASN A 37 21.98 -4.40 -3.13
C ASN A 37 22.16 -3.11 -2.32
N LEU A 38 22.06 -1.95 -2.97
CA LEU A 38 22.07 -0.65 -2.27
C LEU A 38 20.91 -0.52 -1.27
N ARG A 39 19.73 -1.07 -1.59
CA ARG A 39 18.58 -1.11 -0.67
C ARG A 39 18.81 -1.94 0.59
N LYS A 40 19.77 -2.86 0.61
CA LYS A 40 20.11 -3.65 1.82
C LYS A 40 20.93 -2.83 2.82
N GLU A 41 21.66 -1.83 2.35
CA GLU A 41 22.49 -0.95 3.19
C GLU A 41 21.68 0.18 3.84
N ILE A 42 20.47 0.45 3.33
CA ILE A 42 19.56 1.46 3.88
C ILE A 42 18.87 0.91 5.14
N PRO A 43 18.83 1.66 6.26
CA PRO A 43 18.08 1.29 7.44
C PRO A 43 16.61 0.97 7.13
N GLU A 44 16.06 -0.06 7.78
CA GLU A 44 14.70 -0.54 7.48
C GLU A 44 13.62 0.53 7.69
N GLU A 45 13.76 1.38 8.71
CA GLU A 45 12.83 2.48 8.97
C GLU A 45 12.79 3.47 7.80
N VAL A 46 13.95 3.90 7.33
CA VAL A 46 14.09 4.82 6.19
C VAL A 46 13.57 4.19 4.90
N ARG A 47 13.83 2.90 4.71
CA ARG A 47 13.30 2.15 3.55
C ARG A 47 11.77 2.15 3.56
N ARG A 48 11.14 1.85 4.69
CA ARG A 48 9.68 1.83 4.82
C ARG A 48 9.07 3.20 4.58
N ASP A 49 9.66 4.26 5.12
CA ASP A 49 9.19 5.63 4.88
C ASP A 49 9.30 6.02 3.41
N ASN A 50 10.40 5.65 2.74
CA ASN A 50 10.57 5.90 1.31
C ASN A 50 9.57 5.11 0.45
N ASP A 51 9.31 3.85 0.79
CA ASP A 51 8.32 3.01 0.10
C ASP A 51 6.89 3.59 0.25
N GLU A 52 6.55 4.10 1.44
CA GLU A 52 5.26 4.74 1.67
C GLU A 52 5.11 6.07 0.91
N LYS A 53 6.18 6.86 0.84
CA LYS A 53 6.22 8.09 0.02
C LYS A 53 6.11 7.77 -1.46
N ALA A 54 6.83 6.75 -1.93
CA ALA A 54 6.74 6.28 -3.31
C ALA A 54 5.31 5.82 -3.64
N PHE A 55 4.67 5.09 -2.73
CA PHE A 55 3.28 4.66 -2.89
C PHE A 55 2.30 5.84 -2.98
N MET A 56 2.46 6.87 -2.12
CA MET A 56 1.64 8.08 -2.20
C MET A 56 1.88 8.85 -3.51
N ALA A 57 3.13 8.94 -3.96
CA ALA A 57 3.48 9.58 -5.23
C ALA A 57 2.92 8.81 -6.44
N GLU A 58 2.96 7.48 -6.41
CA GLU A 58 2.39 6.61 -7.44
C GLU A 58 0.88 6.84 -7.59
N MET A 59 0.16 6.96 -6.48
CA MET A 59 -1.28 7.27 -6.49
C MET A 59 -1.62 8.61 -7.19
N MET A 60 -0.66 9.54 -7.22
CA MET A 60 -0.78 10.87 -7.81
C MET A 60 -0.04 11.01 -9.15
N SER A 61 0.50 9.91 -9.69
CA SER A 61 1.15 9.91 -11.00
C SER A 61 0.14 9.87 -12.15
N ASP A 62 -1.03 9.26 -11.91
CA ASP A 62 -2.08 9.05 -12.89
C ASP A 62 -3.05 10.26 -12.96
N LEU A 63 -2.75 11.22 -13.82
CA LEU A 63 -3.58 12.41 -14.07
C LEU A 63 -4.95 12.09 -14.71
N SER A 64 -5.25 10.84 -15.05
CA SER A 64 -6.59 10.47 -15.53
C SER A 64 -7.64 10.43 -14.40
N ARG A 65 -7.20 10.28 -13.15
CA ARG A 65 -8.09 10.17 -11.99
C ARG A 65 -8.48 11.55 -11.47
N THR A 66 -9.70 11.71 -11.01
CA THR A 66 -10.07 12.99 -10.39
C THR A 66 -9.35 13.14 -9.04
N PRO A 67 -9.02 14.38 -8.61
CA PRO A 67 -8.45 14.60 -7.28
C PRO A 67 -9.31 14.04 -6.14
N MET A 68 -10.63 13.97 -6.33
CA MET A 68 -11.54 13.37 -5.35
C MET A 68 -11.33 11.86 -5.24
N ASP A 69 -11.15 11.15 -6.35
CA ASP A 69 -10.93 9.69 -6.35
C ASP A 69 -9.63 9.32 -5.63
N VAL A 70 -8.56 10.08 -5.88
CA VAL A 70 -7.27 9.93 -5.18
C VAL A 70 -7.43 10.11 -3.68
N ARG A 71 -8.16 11.15 -3.25
CA ARG A 71 -8.46 11.41 -1.83
C ARG A 71 -9.30 10.31 -1.19
N ASN A 72 -10.29 9.79 -1.90
CA ASN A 72 -11.12 8.69 -1.44
C ASN A 72 -10.33 7.40 -1.27
N GLN A 73 -9.43 7.10 -2.22
CA GLN A 73 -8.53 5.95 -2.14
C GLN A 73 -7.62 6.03 -0.90
N PHE A 74 -6.98 7.18 -0.68
CA PHE A 74 -6.15 7.41 0.50
C PHE A 74 -6.94 7.25 1.81
N THR A 75 -8.13 7.87 1.88
CA THR A 75 -9.00 7.77 3.06
C THR A 75 -9.38 6.32 3.35
N ARG A 76 -9.75 5.54 2.33
CA ARG A 76 -10.06 4.11 2.47
C ARG A 76 -8.88 3.31 3.03
N ILE A 77 -7.66 3.61 2.59
CA ILE A 77 -6.44 2.97 3.09
C ILE A 77 -6.22 3.31 4.57
N LEU A 78 -6.33 4.59 4.94
CA LEU A 78 -6.21 5.03 6.33
C LEU A 78 -7.24 4.36 7.23
N THR A 79 -8.51 4.29 6.80
CA THR A 79 -9.57 3.60 7.55
C THR A 79 -9.21 2.14 7.81
N LYS A 80 -8.78 1.41 6.78
CA LYS A 80 -8.33 0.00 6.95
C LYS A 80 -7.18 -0.13 7.94
N LYS A 81 -6.20 0.79 7.90
CA LYS A 81 -5.07 0.78 8.85
C LYS A 81 -5.53 1.06 10.29
N ARG A 82 -6.45 2.01 10.49
CA ARG A 82 -7.06 2.29 11.79
C ARG A 82 -7.85 1.10 12.34
N GLU A 83 -8.60 0.40 11.49
CA GLU A 83 -9.33 -0.81 11.87
C GLU A 83 -8.39 -1.95 12.28
N LEU A 84 -7.33 -2.21 11.50
CA LEU A 84 -6.33 -3.23 11.82
C LEU A 84 -5.64 -2.92 13.15
N PHE A 85 -5.21 -1.68 13.34
CA PHE A 85 -4.61 -1.24 14.60
C PHE A 85 -5.56 -1.44 15.79
N SER A 86 -6.83 -1.05 15.63
CA SER A 86 -7.83 -1.22 16.69
C SER A 86 -8.06 -2.70 17.03
N LYS A 87 -8.12 -3.57 16.02
CA LYS A 87 -8.23 -5.02 16.22
C LYS A 87 -7.03 -5.60 16.97
N ASP A 88 -5.82 -5.19 16.61
CA ASP A 88 -4.60 -5.68 17.26
C ASP A 88 -4.49 -5.20 18.71
N MET A 89 -4.92 -3.96 18.99
CA MET A 89 -5.01 -3.43 20.34
C MET A 89 -6.01 -4.21 21.20
N THR A 90 -7.19 -4.51 20.67
CA THR A 90 -8.19 -5.33 21.37
C THR A 90 -7.65 -6.73 21.67
N LYS A 91 -7.08 -7.42 20.68
CA LYS A 91 -6.47 -8.74 20.87
C LYS A 91 -5.37 -8.73 21.92
N THR A 92 -4.53 -7.70 21.91
CA THR A 92 -3.44 -7.53 22.88
C THR A 92 -4.00 -7.40 24.31
N ARG A 93 -5.07 -6.63 24.50
CA ARG A 93 -5.76 -6.49 25.79
C ARG A 93 -6.45 -7.78 26.24
N GLU A 94 -7.10 -8.50 25.34
CA GLU A 94 -7.74 -9.78 25.62
C GLU A 94 -6.70 -10.82 26.09
N LYS A 95 -5.58 -10.93 25.35
CA LYS A 95 -4.48 -11.82 25.71
C LYS A 95 -3.92 -11.48 27.09
N PHE A 96 -3.63 -10.20 27.34
CA PHE A 96 -3.15 -9.75 28.64
C PHE A 96 -4.13 -10.08 29.78
N SER A 97 -5.43 -9.83 29.55
CA SER A 97 -6.47 -10.14 30.54
C SER A 97 -6.54 -11.64 30.84
N SER A 98 -6.42 -12.48 29.81
CA SER A 98 -6.38 -13.94 29.98
C SER A 98 -5.13 -14.38 30.74
N ASP A 99 -3.96 -13.83 30.42
CA ASP A 99 -2.70 -14.17 31.07
C ASP A 99 -2.70 -13.79 32.56
N ILE A 100 -3.26 -12.61 32.89
CA ILE A 100 -3.42 -12.16 34.27
C ILE A 100 -4.38 -13.06 35.03
N LYS A 101 -5.51 -13.45 34.41
CA LYS A 101 -6.46 -14.38 35.02
C LYS A 101 -5.81 -15.73 35.32
N ALA A 102 -5.11 -16.32 34.34
CA ALA A 102 -4.41 -17.58 34.52
C ALA A 102 -3.37 -17.53 35.65
N LYS A 103 -2.59 -16.44 35.73
CA LYS A 103 -1.62 -16.25 36.82
C LYS A 103 -2.27 -16.15 38.20
N ARG A 104 -3.42 -15.47 38.31
CA ARG A 104 -4.18 -15.37 39.58
C ARG A 104 -4.77 -16.70 40.01
N GLU A 105 -5.30 -17.48 39.07
CA GLU A 105 -5.84 -18.82 39.34
C GLU A 105 -4.73 -19.77 39.81
N GLU A 106 -3.58 -19.77 39.12
CA GLU A 106 -2.43 -20.58 39.51
C GLU A 106 -1.90 -20.19 40.89
N PHE A 107 -1.75 -18.89 41.17
CA PHE A 107 -1.34 -18.42 42.50
C PHE A 107 -2.32 -18.85 43.60
N SER A 108 -3.63 -18.75 43.34
CA SER A 108 -4.66 -19.18 44.30
C SER A 108 -4.61 -20.70 44.55
N ARG A 109 -4.34 -21.48 43.51
CA ARG A 109 -4.15 -22.94 43.62
C ARG A 109 -2.91 -23.28 44.45
N GLN A 110 -1.79 -22.58 44.22
CA GLN A 110 -0.55 -22.76 44.98
C GLN A 110 -0.73 -22.41 46.46
N GLN A 111 -1.36 -21.27 46.77
CA GLN A 111 -1.70 -20.89 48.15
C GLN A 111 -2.58 -21.94 48.85
N THR A 112 -3.59 -22.45 48.15
CA THR A 112 -4.49 -23.48 48.69
C THR A 112 -3.73 -24.78 48.95
N SER A 113 -2.92 -25.23 47.99
CA SER A 113 -2.11 -26.45 48.11
C SER A 113 -1.05 -26.35 49.22
N ALA A 114 -0.42 -25.18 49.39
CA ALA A 114 0.52 -24.94 50.48
C ALA A 114 -0.16 -25.06 51.84
N ARG A 115 -1.36 -24.45 52.00
CA ARG A 115 -2.13 -24.53 53.25
C ARG A 115 -2.60 -25.95 53.56
N THR A 116 -3.12 -26.68 52.58
CA THR A 116 -3.57 -28.06 52.80
C THR A 116 -2.41 -28.98 53.15
N SER A 117 -1.27 -28.84 52.47
CA SER A 117 -0.05 -29.62 52.76
C SER A 117 0.50 -29.31 54.16
N PHE A 118 0.47 -28.04 54.57
CA PHE A 118 0.92 -27.61 55.89
C PHE A 118 -0.02 -28.10 57.01
N ALA A 119 -1.34 -28.06 56.79
CA ALA A 119 -2.35 -28.53 57.75
C ALA A 119 -2.26 -30.05 58.01
N GLY A 120 -1.74 -30.83 57.08
CA GLY A 120 -1.51 -32.27 57.24
C GLY A 120 -0.32 -32.65 58.13
N GLN A 121 0.49 -31.68 58.58
CA GLN A 121 1.69 -31.92 59.37
C GLN A 121 1.52 -31.42 60.80
N LYS A 122 2.07 -32.15 61.78
CA LYS A 122 2.20 -31.64 63.15
C LYS A 122 3.30 -30.59 63.18
N LYS A 123 2.95 -29.35 63.57
CA LYS A 123 3.84 -28.19 63.61
C LYS A 123 3.77 -27.48 64.95
N THR A 124 4.89 -26.89 65.35
CA THR A 124 5.01 -26.05 66.54
C THR A 124 4.29 -24.71 66.35
N ALA A 125 4.12 -23.93 67.42
CA ALA A 125 3.49 -22.61 67.34
C ALA A 125 4.30 -21.64 66.46
N ASP A 126 5.62 -21.64 66.61
CA ASP A 126 6.53 -20.76 65.88
C ASP A 126 6.52 -21.07 64.38
N GLU A 127 6.63 -22.35 64.00
CA GLU A 127 6.54 -22.79 62.60
C GLU A 127 5.22 -22.39 61.93
N ARG A 128 4.11 -22.40 62.69
CA ARG A 128 2.81 -21.94 62.19
C ARG A 128 2.81 -20.44 61.93
N SER A 129 3.35 -19.65 62.85
CA SER A 129 3.44 -18.20 62.71
C SER A 129 4.27 -17.84 61.47
N ASP A 130 5.46 -18.43 61.33
CA ASP A 130 6.36 -18.17 60.21
C ASP A 130 5.75 -18.55 58.86
N PHE A 131 5.03 -19.68 58.79
CA PHE A 131 4.34 -20.10 57.57
C PHE A 131 3.29 -19.09 57.11
N TYR A 132 2.42 -18.63 58.00
CA TYR A 132 1.38 -17.66 57.64
C TYR A 132 1.95 -16.27 57.35
N ASN A 133 3.01 -15.86 58.05
CA ASN A 133 3.72 -14.62 57.75
C ASN A 133 4.34 -14.65 56.34
N ARG A 134 4.94 -15.79 55.95
CA ARG A 134 5.46 -15.98 54.59
C ARG A 134 4.34 -15.94 53.55
N LEU A 135 3.24 -16.67 53.77
CA LEU A 135 2.10 -16.66 52.83
C LEU A 135 1.47 -15.27 52.65
N ASP A 136 1.40 -14.47 53.71
CA ASP A 136 0.91 -13.09 53.61
C ASP A 136 1.89 -12.19 52.86
N SER A 137 3.20 -12.38 53.09
CA SER A 137 4.25 -11.66 52.36
C SER A 137 4.20 -11.96 50.86
N GLU A 138 4.12 -13.24 50.48
CA GLU A 138 3.98 -13.68 49.08
C GLU A 138 2.70 -13.12 48.44
N ARG A 139 1.59 -13.05 49.19
CA ARG A 139 0.34 -12.46 48.70
C ARG A 139 0.48 -10.97 48.42
N ARG A 140 1.17 -10.22 49.30
CA ARG A 140 1.41 -8.79 49.11
C ARG A 140 2.30 -8.54 47.91
N GLU A 141 3.39 -9.30 47.78
CA GLU A 141 4.32 -9.23 46.66
C GLU A 141 3.61 -9.53 45.33
N PHE A 142 2.87 -10.65 45.25
CA PHE A 142 2.09 -10.99 44.07
C PHE A 142 1.13 -9.87 43.67
N ASN A 143 0.38 -9.30 44.62
CA ASN A 143 -0.56 -8.22 44.31
C ASN A 143 0.14 -6.95 43.82
N SER A 144 1.30 -6.62 44.39
CA SER A 144 2.12 -5.49 43.97
C SER A 144 2.64 -5.68 42.54
N GLU A 145 3.21 -6.85 42.22
CA GLU A 145 3.64 -7.16 40.86
C GLU A 145 2.49 -7.14 39.85
N GLN A 146 1.33 -7.67 40.24
CA GLN A 146 0.14 -7.68 39.37
C GLN A 146 -0.36 -6.25 39.10
N GLN A 147 -0.18 -5.33 40.04
CA GLN A 147 -0.50 -3.93 39.84
C GLN A 147 0.50 -3.27 38.89
N GLN A 148 1.80 -3.44 39.15
CA GLN A 148 2.86 -2.91 38.29
C GLN A 148 2.72 -3.39 36.84
N LYS A 149 2.49 -4.70 36.63
CA LYS A 149 2.27 -5.29 35.29
C LYS A 149 1.06 -4.69 34.57
N ARG A 150 0.00 -4.31 35.29
CA ARG A 150 -1.16 -3.61 34.71
C ARG A 150 -0.82 -2.19 34.32
N ASP A 151 -0.10 -1.48 35.18
CA ASP A 151 0.25 -0.08 34.96
C ASP A 151 1.22 0.06 33.78
N GLU A 152 2.23 -0.82 33.70
CA GLU A 152 3.16 -0.93 32.56
C GLU A 152 2.39 -1.23 31.26
N PHE A 153 1.49 -2.22 31.29
CA PHE A 153 0.68 -2.58 30.13
C PHE A 153 -0.18 -1.40 29.63
N GLU A 154 -0.89 -0.71 30.52
CA GLU A 154 -1.73 0.42 30.12
C GLU A 154 -0.90 1.65 29.70
N SER A 155 0.33 1.80 30.21
CA SER A 155 1.28 2.79 29.68
C SER A 155 1.66 2.46 28.23
N ASP A 156 2.13 1.24 27.97
CA ASP A 156 2.50 0.77 26.64
C ASP A 156 1.34 0.90 25.64
N MET A 157 0.12 0.59 26.07
CA MET A 157 -1.07 0.70 25.22
C MET A 157 -1.40 2.15 24.88
N ARG A 158 -1.22 3.09 25.82
CA ARG A 158 -1.37 4.53 25.57
C ARG A 158 -0.30 5.04 24.63
N ASP A 159 0.95 4.64 24.82
CA ASP A 159 2.07 5.07 23.98
C ASP A 159 1.93 4.53 22.55
N LYS A 160 1.57 3.26 22.38
CA LYS A 160 1.27 2.68 21.06
C LYS A 160 0.16 3.43 20.35
N ARG A 161 -0.91 3.80 21.08
CA ARG A 161 -2.02 4.57 20.52
C ARG A 161 -1.56 5.96 20.06
N LYS A 162 -0.82 6.66 20.91
CA LYS A 162 -0.29 7.99 20.61
C LYS A 162 0.63 7.96 19.39
N ASN A 163 1.61 7.05 19.38
CA ASN A 163 2.56 6.88 18.27
C ASN A 163 1.84 6.58 16.95
N PHE A 164 0.80 5.74 16.99
CA PHE A 164 -0.01 5.47 15.81
C PHE A 164 -0.79 6.70 15.33
N ASP A 165 -1.43 7.44 16.23
CA ASP A 165 -2.18 8.63 15.85
C ASP A 165 -1.27 9.75 15.31
N ASP A 166 -0.08 9.93 15.89
CA ASP A 166 0.95 10.86 15.39
C ASP A 166 1.47 10.43 14.00
N TYR A 167 1.71 9.14 13.79
CA TYR A 167 2.07 8.58 12.48
C TYR A 167 0.98 8.87 11.43
N ILE A 168 -0.30 8.64 11.75
CA ILE A 168 -1.39 8.90 10.80
C ILE A 168 -1.49 10.40 10.49
N ARG A 169 -1.27 11.27 11.49
CA ARG A 169 -1.24 12.73 11.27
C ARG A 169 -0.13 13.09 10.28
N ALA A 170 1.09 12.63 10.51
CA ALA A 170 2.23 12.90 9.64
C ALA A 170 1.96 12.45 8.18
N LYS A 171 1.47 11.22 7.97
CA LYS A 171 1.16 10.72 6.62
C LYS A 171 0.00 11.46 5.97
N THR A 172 -0.97 11.94 6.75
CA THR A 172 -2.05 12.77 6.23
C THR A 172 -1.53 14.13 5.75
N ASP A 173 -0.59 14.73 6.48
CA ASP A 173 0.03 15.99 6.11
C ASP A 173 0.88 15.85 4.84
N GLU A 174 1.69 14.78 4.75
CA GLU A 174 2.46 14.43 3.55
C GLU A 174 1.53 14.24 2.33
N PHE A 175 0.44 13.47 2.51
CA PHE A 175 -0.56 13.29 1.46
C PHE A 175 -1.18 14.63 1.04
N ASN A 176 -1.59 15.48 1.99
CA ASN A 176 -2.20 16.76 1.68
C ASN A 176 -1.26 17.70 0.91
N GLN A 177 0.05 17.64 1.19
CA GLN A 177 1.04 18.39 0.43
C GLN A 177 1.10 17.91 -1.03
N LEU A 178 1.31 16.61 -1.24
CA LEU A 178 1.37 16.03 -2.59
C LEU A 178 0.04 16.22 -3.35
N HIS A 179 -1.09 16.12 -2.65
CA HIS A 179 -2.43 16.25 -3.24
C HIS A 179 -2.71 17.66 -3.75
N ARG A 180 -2.21 18.70 -3.07
CA ARG A 180 -2.28 20.08 -3.57
C ARG A 180 -1.51 20.25 -4.88
N ASP A 181 -0.32 19.67 -4.97
CA ASP A 181 0.49 19.71 -6.19
C ASP A 181 -0.12 18.86 -7.31
N TYR A 182 -0.78 17.76 -6.95
CA TYR A 182 -1.57 16.96 -7.88
C TYR A 182 -2.74 17.74 -8.49
N ILE A 183 -3.52 18.45 -7.67
CA ILE A 183 -4.67 19.25 -8.14
C ILE A 183 -4.21 20.26 -9.19
N LYS A 184 -3.11 20.98 -8.94
CA LYS A 184 -2.56 21.95 -9.90
C LYS A 184 -2.22 21.30 -11.23
N ARG A 185 -1.46 20.19 -11.20
CA ARG A 185 -1.08 19.43 -12.41
C ARG A 185 -2.29 18.87 -13.16
N TYR A 186 -3.30 18.41 -12.42
CA TYR A 186 -4.54 17.91 -12.99
C TYR A 186 -5.32 19.01 -13.73
N ASP A 187 -5.43 20.20 -13.13
CA ASP A 187 -6.12 21.34 -13.77
C ASP A 187 -5.36 21.85 -15.00
N GLU A 188 -4.02 21.88 -14.93
CA GLU A 188 -3.15 22.20 -16.06
C GLU A 188 -3.31 21.20 -17.22
N ASP A 189 -3.27 19.89 -16.95
CA ASP A 189 -3.48 18.84 -17.95
C ASP A 189 -4.89 18.91 -18.54
N LYS A 190 -5.91 19.14 -17.71
CA LYS A 190 -7.29 19.32 -18.16
C LYS A 190 -7.42 20.51 -19.12
N LYS A 191 -6.77 21.64 -18.82
CA LYS A 191 -6.74 22.80 -19.70
C LYS A 191 -5.98 22.49 -21.00
N ALA A 192 -4.80 21.88 -20.91
CA ALA A 192 -4.00 21.50 -22.08
C ALA A 192 -4.77 20.57 -23.02
N ARG A 193 -5.48 19.57 -22.50
CA ARG A 193 -6.35 18.67 -23.29
C ARG A 193 -7.49 19.40 -23.96
N ALA A 194 -8.11 20.36 -23.27
CA ALA A 194 -9.19 21.17 -23.84
C ALA A 194 -8.68 22.05 -25.00
N ASP A 195 -7.50 22.66 -24.84
CA ASP A 195 -6.88 23.49 -25.88
C ASP A 195 -6.42 22.64 -27.07
N LEU A 196 -5.83 21.46 -26.83
CA LEU A 196 -5.48 20.50 -27.88
C LEU A 196 -6.71 20.06 -28.68
N LYS A 197 -7.83 19.81 -28.00
CA LYS A 197 -9.10 19.45 -28.65
C LYS A 197 -9.61 20.58 -29.54
N LYS A 198 -9.58 21.84 -29.07
CA LYS A 198 -9.97 22.99 -29.89
C LYS A 198 -9.08 23.16 -31.12
N GLN A 199 -7.76 23.04 -30.97
CA GLN A 199 -6.82 23.10 -32.08
C GLN A 199 -7.05 21.97 -33.10
N ALA A 200 -7.38 20.75 -32.63
CA ALA A 200 -7.73 19.64 -33.50
C ALA A 200 -9.02 19.90 -34.28
N GLU A 201 -10.06 20.43 -33.63
CA GLU A 201 -11.33 20.81 -34.27
C GLU A 201 -11.12 21.94 -35.31
N GLU A 202 -10.29 22.94 -35.01
CA GLU A 202 -9.95 24.00 -35.97
C GLU A 202 -9.18 23.47 -37.18
N LYS A 203 -8.19 22.60 -36.96
CA LYS A 203 -7.46 21.92 -38.05
C LYS A 203 -8.39 21.07 -38.90
N GLN A 204 -9.32 20.33 -38.30
CA GLN A 204 -10.33 19.57 -39.03
C GLN A 204 -11.24 20.49 -39.86
N ARG A 205 -11.70 21.61 -39.30
CA ARG A 205 -12.51 22.59 -40.04
C ARG A 205 -11.74 23.23 -41.20
N GLN A 206 -10.47 23.55 -41.01
CA GLN A 206 -9.62 24.09 -42.08
C GLN A 206 -9.40 23.05 -43.19
N MET A 207 -9.11 21.80 -42.83
CA MET A 207 -8.97 20.69 -43.77
C MET A 207 -10.28 20.44 -44.54
N GLN A 208 -11.43 20.48 -43.87
CA GLN A 208 -12.72 20.34 -44.53
C GLN A 208 -12.95 21.48 -45.54
N LYS A 209 -12.69 22.74 -45.14
CA LYS A 209 -12.79 23.88 -46.05
C LYS A 209 -11.84 23.77 -47.25
N SER A 210 -10.64 23.23 -47.07
CA SER A 210 -9.70 23.03 -48.19
C SER A 210 -10.17 21.93 -49.14
N VAL A 211 -10.70 20.83 -48.60
CA VAL A 211 -11.29 19.74 -49.42
C VAL A 211 -12.51 20.24 -50.19
N ASP A 212 -13.40 21.00 -49.54
CA ASP A 212 -14.58 21.58 -50.20
C ASP A 212 -14.18 22.57 -51.30
N ALA A 213 -13.15 23.39 -51.06
CA ALA A 213 -12.61 24.32 -52.07
C ALA A 213 -11.97 23.59 -53.26
N GLU A 214 -11.25 22.49 -53.01
CA GLU A 214 -10.68 21.63 -54.06
C GLU A 214 -11.78 20.95 -54.89
N TYR A 215 -12.83 20.44 -54.23
CA TYR A 215 -13.98 19.86 -54.90
C TYR A 215 -14.69 20.86 -55.82
N GLU A 216 -14.90 22.09 -55.34
CA GLU A 216 -15.47 23.18 -56.15
C GLU A 216 -14.55 23.62 -57.30
N ALA A 217 -13.22 23.56 -57.13
CA ALA A 217 -12.27 23.84 -58.19
C ALA A 217 -12.31 22.77 -59.29
N ILE A 218 -12.37 21.49 -58.91
CA ILE A 218 -12.51 20.36 -59.84
C ILE A 218 -13.85 20.45 -60.59
N ARG A 219 -14.95 20.78 -59.90
CA ARG A 219 -16.27 20.95 -60.52
C ARG A 219 -16.29 22.06 -61.58
N LYS A 220 -15.48 23.10 -61.41
CA LYS A 220 -15.36 24.21 -62.36
C LYS A 220 -14.44 23.90 -63.54
N GLN A 221 -13.58 22.88 -63.45
CA GLN A 221 -12.85 22.38 -64.61
C GLN A 221 -13.82 21.63 -65.53
N SER A 222 -13.85 22.01 -66.80
CA SER A 222 -14.67 21.32 -67.80
C SER A 222 -14.25 19.84 -67.87
N PRO A 223 -15.19 18.90 -68.02
CA PRO A 223 -14.86 17.48 -68.09
C PRO A 223 -13.88 17.24 -69.23
N THR A 224 -12.69 16.73 -68.91
CA THR A 224 -11.72 16.27 -69.90
C THR A 224 -12.33 15.04 -70.56
N TYR A 225 -12.89 15.21 -71.76
CA TYR A 225 -13.28 14.10 -72.59
C TYR A 225 -12.01 13.32 -72.93
N LEU A 226 -11.91 12.08 -72.45
CA LEU A 226 -10.95 11.12 -72.97
C LEU A 226 -11.31 10.89 -74.44
N GLU A 227 -10.59 11.54 -75.35
CA GLU A 227 -10.67 11.22 -76.77
C GLU A 227 -10.38 9.73 -76.93
N SER A 228 -11.41 8.98 -77.29
CA SER A 228 -11.29 7.59 -77.70
C SER A 228 -10.48 7.57 -79.00
N GLN A 229 -9.16 7.40 -78.88
CA GLN A 229 -8.31 6.95 -79.97
C GLN A 229 -8.73 5.51 -80.30
N GLY A 230 -9.60 5.34 -81.29
CA GLY A 230 -10.19 4.04 -81.58
C GLY A 230 -10.96 3.97 -82.89
N GLN A 231 -10.18 3.86 -83.99
CA GLN A 231 -10.45 3.22 -85.29
C GLN A 231 -11.44 3.86 -86.27
#